data_AF-A0A0C1N1J2-F1
#
_entry.id   AF-A0A0C1N1J2-F1
#
_cell.length_a   1.000
_cell.length_b   1.000
_cell.length_c   1.000
_cell.angle_alpha   90.00
_cell.angle_beta   90.00
_cell.angle_gamma   90.00
#
_symmetry.space_group_name_H-M   'P 1'
#
loop_
_entity.id
_entity.type
_entity.pdbx_description
1 polymer ?
#
loop_
_entity_poly.entity_id
_entity_poly.type
_entity_poly.pdbx_seq_one_letter_code
_entity_poly.pdbx_strand_id
1 'polypeptide(L)' 'MAALKDKDREVRQGAAESLGKLGQVTPEVIKVLIAALKDKSDWVKKGAAESLGKLGHVNPEVIEALIAALK' A
#
# COMPACT_ATOMS: atom_id res chain seq x y z
N MET A 1 9.81 2.78 7.73
CA MET A 1 8.56 2.03 7.97
C MET A 1 7.70 2.55 9.12
N ALA A 2 8.26 3.20 10.15
CA ALA A 2 7.48 3.75 11.25
C ALA A 2 6.29 4.64 10.80
N ALA A 3 6.46 5.43 9.73
CA ALA A 3 5.42 6.29 9.17
C ALA A 3 4.15 5.56 8.70
N LEU A 4 4.24 4.28 8.31
CA LEU A 4 3.07 3.47 7.93
C LEU A 4 2.26 2.96 9.13
N LYS A 5 2.76 3.17 10.35
CA LYS A 5 2.07 2.86 11.60
C LYS A 5 1.81 4.10 12.43
N ASP A 6 1.96 5.28 11.83
CA ASP A 6 1.70 6.55 12.51
C ASP A 6 0.23 6.63 12.95
N LYS A 7 -0.05 7.35 14.05
CA LYS A 7 -1.41 7.55 14.53
C LYS A 7 -2.22 8.39 13.54
N ASP A 8 -1.56 9.32 12.85
CA ASP A 8 -2.16 10.17 11.83
C ASP A 8 -2.36 9.40 10.51
N ARG A 9 -3.59 9.43 9.99
CA ARG A 9 -3.92 8.79 8.71
C ARG A 9 -3.23 9.46 7.53
N GLU A 10 -2.97 10.77 7.58
CA GLU A 10 -2.37 11.51 6.47
C GLU A 10 -0.89 11.14 6.33
N VAL A 11 -0.19 10.98 7.45
CA VAL A 11 1.20 10.48 7.48
C VAL A 11 1.26 9.06 6.91
N ARG A 12 0.34 8.18 7.30
CA ARG A 12 0.29 6.80 6.78
C ARG A 12 0.00 6.77 5.27
N GLN A 13 -0.97 7.56 4.80
CA GLN A 13 -1.32 7.66 3.38
C GLN A 13 -0.14 8.19 2.58
N GLY A 14 0.47 9.29 3.01
CA GLY A 14 1.63 9.88 2.34
C GLY A 14 2.81 8.92 2.27
N ALA A 15 3.02 8.10 3.31
CA ALA A 15 4.03 7.04 3.29
C ALA A 15 3.73 5.97 2.24
N ALA A 16 2.49 5.47 2.15
CA ALA A 16 2.09 4.50 1.14
C ALA A 16 2.25 5.05 -0.29
N GLU A 17 1.76 6.25 -0.55
CA GLU A 17 1.88 6.90 -1.86
C GLU A 17 3.33 7.17 -2.25
N SER A 18 4.16 7.59 -1.30
CA SER A 18 5.59 7.84 -1.54
C SER A 18 6.32 6.56 -1.96
N LEU A 19 5.97 5.40 -1.37
CA LEU A 19 6.53 4.12 -1.79
C LEU A 19 6.19 3.78 -3.24
N GLY A 20 4.95 4.04 -3.68
CA GLY A 20 4.57 3.87 -5.08
C GLY A 20 5.33 4.81 -6.02
N LYS A 21 5.51 6.08 -5.62
CA LYS A 21 6.24 7.10 -6.41
C LYS A 21 7.73 6.80 -6.51
N LEU A 22 8.33 6.20 -5.49
CA LEU A 22 9.75 5.80 -5.51
C LEU A 22 10.03 4.71 -6.56
N GLY A 23 9.02 3.95 -6.99
CA GLY A 23 9.18 2.94 -8.04
C GLY A 23 10.02 1.73 -7.62
N GLN A 24 10.43 1.63 -6.35
CA GLN A 24 11.27 0.52 -5.88
C GLN A 24 10.43 -0.74 -5.64
N VAL A 25 10.49 -1.66 -6.59
CA VAL A 25 9.84 -2.96 -6.50
C VAL A 25 10.72 -3.93 -5.71
N THR A 26 10.53 -3.97 -4.40
CA THR A 26 11.17 -4.99 -3.53
C THR A 26 10.11 -5.79 -2.79
N PRO A 27 10.38 -7.06 -2.41
CA PRO A 27 9.43 -7.86 -1.64
C PRO A 27 8.97 -7.17 -0.35
N GLU A 28 9.86 -6.42 0.28
CA GLU A 28 9.59 -5.64 1.49
C GLU A 28 8.58 -4.51 1.24
N VAL A 29 8.76 -3.74 0.15
CA VAL A 29 7.82 -2.68 -0.25
C VAL A 29 6.44 -3.25 -0.58
N ILE A 30 6.40 -4.38 -1.31
CA ILE A 30 5.14 -5.05 -1.67
C ILE A 30 4.41 -5.53 -0.42
N LYS A 31 5.09 -6.21 0.51
CA LYS A 31 4.50 -6.66 1.78
C LYS A 31 3.93 -5.52 2.60
N VAL A 32 4.64 -4.40 2.66
CA VAL A 32 4.19 -3.21 3.39
C VAL A 32 2.94 -2.60 2.75
N LEU A 33 2.90 -2.47 1.43
CA LEU A 33 1.73 -1.92 0.75
C LEU A 33 0.53 -2.88 0.86
N ILE A 34 0.74 -4.20 0.81
CA ILE A 34 -0.30 -5.19 1.09
C ILE A 34 -0.85 -5.04 2.52
N ALA A 35 0.01 -4.81 3.51
CA ALA A 35 -0.45 -4.54 4.86
C ALA A 35 -1.27 -3.25 4.96
N ALA A 36 -0.89 -2.20 4.21
CA ALA A 36 -1.61 -0.93 4.16
C ALA A 36 -2.99 -1.03 3.50
N LEU A 37 -3.26 -2.06 2.67
CA LEU A 37 -4.62 -2.36 2.18
C LEU A 37 -5.59 -2.75 3.30
N LYS A 38 -5.09 -3.09 4.49
CA LYS A 38 -5.90 -3.43 5.67
C LYS A 38 -6.01 -2.27 6.67
N ASP A 39 -5.58 -1.07 6.28
CA ASP A 39 -5.66 0.10 7.15
C ASP A 39 -7.11 0.48 7.45
N LYS A 40 -7.34 1.04 8.66
CA LYS A 40 -8.65 1.53 9.09
C LYS A 40 -9.18 2.72 8.27
N SER A 41 -8.30 3.44 7.56
CA SER A 41 -8.64 4.61 6.76
C SER A 41 -8.75 4.25 5.29
N ASP A 42 -9.90 4.55 4.67
CA ASP A 42 -10.12 4.33 3.23
C ASP A 42 -9.11 5.08 2.35
N TRP A 43 -8.65 6.25 2.79
CA TRP A 43 -7.62 7.02 2.09
C TRP A 43 -6.28 6.30 2.05
N VAL A 44 -5.91 5.63 3.15
CA VAL A 44 -4.66 4.85 3.22
C VAL A 44 -4.78 3.60 2.34
N LYS A 45 -5.93 2.90 2.40
CA LYS A 45 -6.21 1.74 1.52
C LYS A 45 -6.13 2.13 0.05
N LYS A 46 -6.74 3.25 -0.34
CA LYS A 46 -6.68 3.79 -1.71
C LYS A 46 -5.24 4.10 -2.12
N GLY A 47 -4.48 4.82 -1.28
CA GLY A 47 -3.08 5.15 -1.57
C GLY A 47 -2.20 3.92 -1.74
N ALA A 48 -2.44 2.87 -0.95
CA ALA A 48 -1.74 1.58 -1.07
C ALA A 48 -2.11 0.85 -2.37
N ALA A 49 -3.39 0.79 -2.72
CA ALA A 49 -3.86 0.15 -3.95
C ALA A 49 -3.31 0.84 -5.20
N GLU A 50 -3.35 2.18 -5.26
CA GLU A 50 -2.77 2.95 -6.35
C GLU A 50 -1.25 2.72 -6.45
N SER A 51 -0.56 2.64 -5.32
CA SER A 51 0.89 2.42 -5.28
C SER A 51 1.26 1.03 -5.80
N LEU A 52 0.53 -0.01 -5.39
CA LEU A 52 0.71 -1.37 -5.93
C LEU A 52 0.47 -1.40 -7.45
N GLY A 53 -0.56 -0.71 -7.94
CA GLY A 53 -0.81 -0.56 -9.37
C GLY A 53 0.33 0.14 -10.12
N LYS A 54 0.85 1.25 -9.57
CA LYS A 54 1.98 2.02 -10.15
C LYS A 54 3.27 1.22 -10.20
N LEU A 55 3.54 0.40 -9.19
CA LEU A 55 4.72 -0.45 -9.16
C LEU A 55 4.69 -1.56 -10.21
N GLY A 56 3.52 -1.89 -10.78
CA GLY A 56 3.38 -2.86 -11.86
C GLY A 56 3.77 -4.29 -11.46
N HIS A 57 3.95 -4.57 -10.17
CA HIS A 57 4.36 -5.87 -9.67
C HIS A 57 3.14 -6.76 -9.47
N VAL A 58 2.73 -7.41 -10.56
CA VAL A 58 1.57 -8.28 -10.60
C VAL A 58 1.98 -9.70 -10.24
N ASN A 59 1.62 -10.13 -9.03
CA ASN A 59 1.74 -11.53 -8.59
C ASN A 59 0.42 -11.97 -7.91
N PRO A 60 0.19 -13.27 -7.71
CA PRO A 60 -1.07 -13.76 -7.13
C PRO A 60 -1.39 -13.15 -5.76
N GLU A 61 -0.39 -12.96 -4.90
CA GLU A 61 -0.55 -12.37 -3.57
C GLU A 61 -1.08 -10.92 -3.66
N VAL A 62 -0.52 -10.10 -4.55
CA VAL A 62 -0.97 -8.71 -4.78
C VAL A 62 -2.39 -8.69 -5.34
N ILE A 63 -2.72 -9.58 -6.29
CA ILE A 63 -4.06 -9.67 -6.88
C ILE A 63 -5.08 -10.04 -5.81
N GLU A 64 -4.83 -11.08 -5.03
CA GLU A 64 -5.72 -11.53 -3.96
C GLU A 64 -5.92 -10.45 -2.90
N ALA A 65 -4.84 -9.75 -2.51
CA ALA A 65 -4.92 -8.66 -1.55
C ALA A 65 -5.75 -7.48 -2.07
N LEU A 66 -5.60 -7.09 -3.34
CA LEU A 66 -6.40 -6.03 -3.96
C LEU A 66 -7.87 -6.42 -4.06
N ILE A 67 -8.18 -7.67 -4.48
CA ILE A 67 -9.56 -8.17 -4.52
C ILE A 67 -10.20 -8.18 -3.13
N ALA A 68 -9.45 -8.60 -2.10
CA ALA A 68 -9.93 -8.59 -0.73
C ALA A 68 -10.24 -7.18 -0.21
N ALA A 69 -9.50 -6.17 -0.67
CA ALA A 69 -9.70 -4.77 -0.27
C ALA A 69 -10.90 -4.08 -0.94
N LEU A 70 -11.54 -4.71 -1.93
CA LEU A 70 -12.77 -4.22 -2.58
C LEU A 70 -14.04 -4.57 -1.82
N LYS A 71 -13.94 -5.43 -0.80
CA LYS A 71 -15.06 -5.86 0.06
C LYS A 71 -15.18 -4.96 1.27
#